data_AF-A0A2N6FNA3-F1
#
_entry.id   AF-A0A2N6FNA3-F1
#
_cell.length_a   1.000
_cell.length_b   1.000
_cell.length_c   1.000
_cell.angle_alpha   90.00
_cell.angle_beta   90.00
_cell.angle_gamma   90.00
#
_symmetry.space_group_name_H-M   'P 1'
#
loop_
_entity.id
_entity.type
_entity.pdbx_description
1 polymer ?
#
loop_
_entity_poly.entity_id
_entity_poly.type
_entity_poly.pdbx_seq_one_letter_code
_entity_poly.pdbx_strand_id
1 'polypeptide(L)'
;MNKEKKQNTKSAYIEQILMWMVIFIGFVWMFFFVIDYATAVRLRENIDAISKYAARYVAKYTDTVVNQSTVAFDAQFITNLNNIRNSNISSISAGDINCSIATVAPQNTNSQSIFIVQGTYLKGFLSNQGTNNFTSRTVVYNETNVAQITCTLSVTIN
;
A
#
# COMPACT_ATOMS: atom_id res chain seq x y z
N MET A 1 -48.53 -54.19 21.68
CA MET A 1 -48.67 -52.80 22.18
C MET A 1 -47.42 -52.03 21.79
N ASN A 2 -47.37 -51.48 20.56
CA ASN A 2 -46.25 -50.66 20.12
C ASN A 2 -46.52 -49.21 20.55
N LYS A 3 -45.77 -48.73 21.55
CA LYS A 3 -45.75 -47.32 21.92
C LYS A 3 -44.93 -46.59 20.86
N GLU A 4 -45.60 -45.96 19.90
CA GLU A 4 -44.96 -44.96 19.05
C GLU A 4 -44.40 -43.86 19.94
N LYS A 5 -43.06 -43.81 20.05
CA LYS A 5 -42.37 -42.69 20.67
C LYS A 5 -42.62 -41.47 19.77
N LYS A 6 -43.50 -40.56 20.20
CA LYS A 6 -43.58 -39.20 19.66
C LYS A 6 -42.19 -38.57 19.76
N GLN A 7 -41.44 -38.62 18.66
CA GLN A 7 -40.14 -37.99 18.55
C GLN A 7 -40.35 -36.47 18.67
N ASN A 8 -39.56 -35.85 19.53
CA ASN A 8 -39.69 -34.46 19.92
C ASN A 8 -39.19 -33.56 18.77
N THR A 9 -40.03 -33.34 17.75
CA THR A 9 -39.70 -32.58 16.52
C THR A 9 -39.26 -31.14 16.80
N LYS A 10 -39.63 -30.57 17.95
CA LYS A 10 -39.21 -29.23 18.38
C LYS A 10 -37.70 -29.06 18.46
N SER A 11 -36.96 -30.11 18.81
CA SER A 11 -35.48 -30.04 18.89
C SER A 11 -34.84 -29.90 17.51
N ALA A 12 -35.38 -30.59 16.50
CA ALA A 12 -34.84 -30.57 15.13
C ALA A 12 -34.97 -29.20 14.47
N TYR A 13 -36.08 -28.47 14.71
CA TYR A 13 -36.25 -27.11 14.21
C TYR A 13 -35.24 -26.13 14.83
N ILE A 14 -34.92 -26.28 16.12
CA ILE A 14 -33.94 -25.43 16.81
C ILE A 14 -32.54 -25.66 16.24
N GLU A 15 -32.17 -26.93 16.03
CA GLU A 15 -30.85 -27.30 15.47
C GLU A 15 -30.67 -26.78 14.03
N GLN A 16 -31.73 -26.83 13.23
CA GLN A 16 -31.74 -26.26 11.88
C GLN A 16 -31.59 -24.73 11.89
N ILE A 17 -32.32 -24.03 12.76
CA ILE A 17 -32.20 -22.56 12.90
C ILE A 17 -30.78 -22.17 13.34
N LEU A 18 -30.19 -22.92 14.28
CA LEU A 18 -28.84 -22.67 14.78
C LEU A 18 -27.78 -22.87 13.68
N MET A 19 -27.94 -23.91 12.85
CA MET A 19 -27.08 -24.15 11.68
C MET A 19 -27.14 -22.97 10.69
N TRP A 20 -28.34 -22.48 10.36
CA TRP A 20 -28.50 -21.34 9.45
C TRP A 20 -27.92 -20.04 10.03
N MET A 21 -28.02 -19.82 11.35
CA MET A 21 -27.40 -18.66 11.99
C MET A 21 -25.87 -18.68 11.83
N VAL A 22 -25.21 -19.82 12.05
CA VAL A 22 -23.75 -19.93 11.90
C VAL A 22 -23.33 -19.68 10.46
N ILE A 23 -24.05 -20.27 9.49
CA ILE A 23 -23.80 -20.04 8.06
C ILE A 23 -23.97 -18.56 7.72
N PHE A 24 -25.00 -17.90 8.25
CA PHE A 24 -25.24 -16.47 8.02
C PHE A 24 -24.13 -15.60 8.59
N ILE A 25 -23.66 -15.86 9.81
CA ILE A 25 -22.54 -15.13 10.42
C ILE A 25 -21.27 -15.30 9.58
N GLY A 26 -20.98 -16.53 9.12
CA GLY A 26 -19.84 -16.79 8.25
C GLY A 26 -19.94 -16.04 6.91
N PHE A 27 -21.14 -16.00 6.32
CA PHE A 27 -21.39 -15.27 5.08
C PHE A 27 -21.20 -13.75 5.25
N VAL A 28 -21.75 -13.16 6.32
CA VAL A 28 -21.59 -11.73 6.61
C VAL A 28 -20.11 -11.39 6.84
N TRP A 29 -19.37 -12.23 7.56
CA TRP A 29 -17.94 -12.02 7.77
C TRP A 29 -17.15 -12.07 6.46
N MET A 30 -17.43 -13.04 5.60
CA MET A 30 -16.78 -13.14 4.29
C MET A 30 -17.14 -11.95 3.38
N PHE A 31 -18.36 -11.43 3.46
CA PHE A 31 -18.78 -10.25 2.72
C PHE A 31 -17.95 -9.01 3.12
N PHE A 32 -17.81 -8.73 4.41
CA PHE A 32 -16.98 -7.62 4.87
C PHE A 32 -15.49 -7.81 4.52
N PHE A 33 -14.98 -9.04 4.59
CA PHE A 33 -13.61 -9.35 4.18
C PHE A 33 -13.35 -9.00 2.71
N VAL A 34 -14.28 -9.31 1.80
CA VAL A 34 -14.14 -8.99 0.37
C VAL A 34 -14.11 -7.47 0.14
N ILE A 35 -14.91 -6.69 0.88
CA ILE A 35 -14.92 -5.22 0.78
C ILE A 35 -13.58 -4.63 1.22
N ASP A 36 -13.07 -5.06 2.37
CA ASP A 36 -11.78 -4.60 2.88
C ASP A 36 -10.64 -4.98 1.95
N TYR A 37 -10.67 -6.21 1.41
CA TYR A 37 -9.68 -6.70 0.46
C TYR A 37 -9.69 -5.90 -0.85
N ALA A 38 -10.87 -5.61 -1.42
CA ALA A 38 -10.98 -4.80 -2.62
C ALA A 38 -10.42 -3.39 -2.43
N THR A 39 -10.63 -2.79 -1.25
CA THR A 39 -10.08 -1.48 -0.89
C THR A 39 -8.56 -1.53 -0.78
N ALA A 40 -8.01 -2.57 -0.13
CA ALA A 40 -6.58 -2.79 -0.02
C ALA A 40 -5.89 -2.96 -1.39
N VAL A 41 -6.52 -3.67 -2.32
CA VAL A 41 -6.00 -3.84 -3.69
C VAL A 41 -5.96 -2.51 -4.44
N ARG A 42 -7.04 -1.71 -4.39
CA ARG A 42 -7.07 -0.37 -5.01
C ARG A 42 -6.01 0.57 -4.43
N LEU A 43 -5.81 0.52 -3.11
CA LEU A 43 -4.76 1.28 -2.44
C LEU A 43 -3.38 0.87 -2.93
N ARG A 44 -3.13 -0.44 -3.08
CA ARG A 44 -1.87 -0.95 -3.61
C ARG A 44 -1.60 -0.46 -5.04
N GLU A 45 -2.59 -0.46 -5.91
CA GLU A 45 -2.45 0.06 -7.27
C GLU A 45 -2.13 1.56 -7.28
N ASN A 46 -2.75 2.34 -6.40
CA ASN A 46 -2.46 3.77 -6.26
C ASN A 46 -1.03 4.03 -5.76
N ILE A 47 -0.60 3.27 -4.75
CA ILE A 47 0.78 3.32 -4.23
C ILE A 47 1.79 2.94 -5.31
N ASP A 48 1.46 1.98 -6.18
CA ASP A 48 2.29 1.58 -7.31
C ASP A 48 2.37 2.66 -8.39
N ALA A 49 1.26 3.34 -8.67
CA ALA A 49 1.26 4.50 -9.57
C ALA A 49 2.12 5.65 -9.02
N ILE A 50 2.04 5.92 -7.71
CA ILE A 50 2.89 6.89 -7.00
C ILE A 50 4.36 6.49 -7.13
N SER A 51 4.71 5.23 -6.84
CA SER A 51 6.10 4.77 -6.88
C SER A 51 6.70 4.86 -8.29
N LYS A 52 5.91 4.54 -9.33
CA LYS A 52 6.31 4.67 -10.74
C LYS A 52 6.52 6.12 -11.16
N TYR A 53 5.60 7.01 -10.81
CA TYR A 53 5.74 8.44 -11.11
C TYR A 53 6.97 9.03 -10.40
N ALA A 54 7.11 8.74 -9.12
CA ALA A 54 8.20 9.24 -8.30
C ALA A 54 9.56 8.71 -8.74
N ALA A 55 9.68 7.42 -9.05
CA ALA A 55 10.92 6.84 -9.58
C ALA A 55 11.34 7.52 -10.90
N ARG A 56 10.40 7.77 -11.81
CA ARG A 56 10.68 8.48 -13.08
C ARG A 56 11.08 9.94 -12.85
N TYR A 57 10.49 10.61 -11.87
CA TYR A 57 10.86 11.98 -11.52
C TYR A 57 12.29 12.04 -10.96
N VAL A 58 12.61 11.14 -10.02
CA VAL A 58 13.94 11.03 -9.41
C VAL A 58 15.00 10.62 -10.45
N ALA A 59 14.65 9.76 -11.41
CA ALA A 59 15.56 9.40 -12.50
C ALA A 59 15.99 10.59 -13.37
N LYS A 60 15.17 11.64 -13.48
CA LYS A 60 15.51 12.87 -14.20
C LYS A 60 16.33 13.86 -13.37
N TYR A 61 16.34 13.70 -12.04
CA TYR A 61 17.01 14.61 -11.12
C TYR A 61 18.54 14.52 -11.23
N THR A 62 19.09 13.41 -11.73
CA THR A 62 20.54 13.24 -11.95
C THR A 62 21.11 14.11 -13.06
N ASP A 63 20.26 14.72 -13.89
CA ASP A 63 20.67 15.65 -14.94
C ASP A 63 21.00 17.05 -14.35
N THR A 64 20.45 17.39 -13.19
CA THR A 64 20.44 18.77 -12.67
C THR A 64 21.29 19.01 -11.42
N VAL A 65 21.87 17.99 -10.78
CA VAL A 65 22.53 18.16 -9.47
C VAL A 65 23.99 17.73 -9.43
N VAL A 66 24.87 18.69 -9.12
CA VAL A 66 26.26 18.48 -8.69
C VAL A 66 26.30 18.51 -7.16
N ASN A 67 26.97 17.56 -6.51
CA ASN A 67 27.41 17.66 -5.10
C ASN A 67 26.31 17.82 -4.02
N GLN A 68 25.17 17.15 -4.15
CA GLN A 68 24.17 17.09 -3.08
C GLN A 68 23.90 15.64 -2.71
N SER A 69 24.05 15.29 -1.43
CA SER A 69 23.79 13.95 -0.89
C SER A 69 22.29 13.68 -0.66
N THR A 70 21.45 14.67 -0.92
CA THR A 70 19.99 14.65 -0.81
C THR A 70 19.34 15.20 -2.08
N VAL A 71 18.18 14.65 -2.44
CA VAL A 71 17.34 15.14 -3.55
C VAL A 71 16.46 16.26 -3.02
N ALA A 72 16.65 17.48 -3.51
CA ALA A 72 15.72 18.59 -3.25
C ALA A 72 14.45 18.41 -4.10
N PHE A 73 13.31 18.36 -3.42
CA PHE A 73 12.01 18.26 -4.09
C PHE A 73 11.43 19.64 -4.37
N ASP A 74 10.97 19.82 -5.59
CA ASP A 74 10.16 20.99 -5.94
C ASP A 74 8.76 20.87 -5.29
N ALA A 75 8.18 22.00 -4.90
CA ALA A 75 6.80 22.08 -4.45
C ALA A 75 5.84 21.45 -5.48
N GLN A 76 6.14 21.59 -6.77
CA GLN A 76 5.35 21.00 -7.85
C GLN A 76 5.33 19.46 -7.82
N PHE A 77 6.43 18.82 -7.42
CA PHE A 77 6.49 17.36 -7.27
C PHE A 77 5.53 16.88 -6.18
N ILE A 78 5.51 17.57 -5.04
CA ILE A 78 4.62 17.27 -3.92
C ILE A 78 3.16 17.51 -4.31
N THR A 79 2.86 18.58 -5.06
CA THR A 79 1.52 18.82 -5.60
C THR A 79 1.08 17.68 -6.52
N ASN A 80 1.95 17.23 -7.43
CA ASN A 80 1.64 16.14 -8.35
C ASN A 80 1.42 14.81 -7.61
N LEU A 81 2.23 14.50 -6.59
CA LEU A 81 2.02 13.33 -5.72
C LEU A 81 0.66 13.39 -5.01
N ASN A 82 0.30 14.56 -4.48
CA ASN A 82 -0.99 14.77 -3.83
C ASN A 82 -2.19 14.77 -4.80
N ASN A 83 -1.97 14.95 -6.11
CA ASN A 83 -2.99 14.81 -7.14
C ASN A 83 -3.20 13.36 -7.59
N ILE A 84 -2.14 12.54 -7.53
CA ILE A 84 -2.20 11.11 -7.91
C ILE A 84 -2.69 10.24 -6.75
N ARG A 85 -2.51 10.69 -5.50
CA ARG A 85 -2.92 9.92 -4.32
C ARG A 85 -4.44 9.69 -4.28
N ASN A 86 -4.81 8.56 -3.72
CA ASN A 86 -6.18 8.28 -3.31
C ASN A 86 -6.56 9.14 -2.08
N SER A 87 -7.84 9.51 -1.95
CA SER A 87 -8.36 10.27 -0.80
C SER A 87 -8.12 9.60 0.56
N ASN A 88 -7.96 8.28 0.57
CA ASN A 88 -7.70 7.50 1.78
C ASN A 88 -6.24 7.62 2.27
N ILE A 89 -5.34 8.17 1.44
CA ILE A 89 -3.94 8.40 1.80
C ILE A 89 -3.81 9.82 2.36
N SER A 90 -3.14 9.97 3.51
CA SER A 90 -2.84 11.28 4.10
C SER A 90 -2.05 12.17 3.14
N SER A 91 -2.10 13.49 3.35
CA SER A 91 -1.36 14.43 2.48
C SER A 91 0.13 14.17 2.59
N ILE A 92 0.78 14.06 1.43
CA ILE A 92 2.22 13.84 1.33
C ILE A 92 2.90 15.20 1.47
N SER A 93 3.84 15.30 2.38
CA SER A 93 4.70 16.46 2.58
C SER A 93 6.15 16.16 2.18
N ALA A 94 6.99 17.19 2.09
CA ALA A 94 8.42 17.01 1.81
C ALA A 94 9.11 16.17 2.89
N GLY A 95 8.67 16.29 4.15
CA GLY A 95 9.25 15.56 5.29
C GLY A 95 8.94 14.06 5.28
N ASP A 96 7.93 13.63 4.52
CA ASP A 96 7.57 12.23 4.38
C ASP A 96 8.47 11.48 3.40
N ILE A 97 9.31 12.21 2.64
CA ILE A 97 10.18 11.67 1.61
C ILE A 97 11.63 11.81 2.03
N ASN A 98 12.31 10.68 2.19
CA ASN A 98 13.73 10.65 2.49
C ASN A 98 14.50 10.02 1.32
N CYS A 99 15.42 10.77 0.72
CA CYS A 99 16.30 10.27 -0.34
C CYS A 99 17.75 10.27 0.09
N SER A 100 18.42 9.13 -0.11
CA SER A 100 19.86 9.00 0.00
C SER A 100 20.47 8.64 -1.35
N ILE A 101 21.62 9.23 -1.63
CA ILE A 101 22.44 8.87 -2.79
C ILE A 101 23.58 8.00 -2.28
N ALA A 102 23.54 6.71 -2.60
CA ALA A 102 24.49 5.71 -2.07
C ALA A 102 25.90 5.85 -2.67
N THR A 103 26.00 6.42 -3.87
CA THR A 103 27.27 6.69 -4.53
C THR A 103 27.16 8.06 -5.18
N VAL A 104 27.86 9.04 -4.62
CA VAL A 104 27.92 10.40 -5.17
C VAL A 104 28.65 10.30 -6.50
N ALA A 105 27.92 10.23 -7.59
CA ALA A 105 28.50 10.20 -8.93
C ALA A 105 28.52 11.62 -9.52
N PRO A 106 29.52 11.97 -10.34
CA PRO A 106 29.58 13.26 -11.02
C PRO A 106 28.40 13.44 -11.99
N GLN A 107 28.10 14.67 -12.37
CA GLN A 107 26.99 14.98 -13.30
C GLN A 107 27.01 14.12 -14.57
N ASN A 108 25.83 13.86 -15.12
CA ASN A 108 25.63 13.11 -16.37
C ASN A 108 26.15 11.67 -16.32
N THR A 109 26.29 11.11 -15.11
CA THR A 109 26.53 9.68 -14.96
C THR A 109 25.22 8.93 -14.82
N ASN A 110 25.19 7.82 -15.52
CA ASN A 110 24.16 6.82 -15.48
C ASN A 110 23.75 6.42 -14.05
N SER A 111 22.45 6.50 -13.76
CA SER A 111 21.93 6.27 -12.41
C SER A 111 20.78 5.28 -12.35
N GLN A 112 20.77 4.46 -11.30
CA GLN A 112 19.63 3.69 -10.85
C GLN A 112 18.86 4.47 -9.79
N SER A 113 17.60 4.77 -10.08
CA SER A 113 16.67 5.33 -9.10
C SER A 113 15.80 4.22 -8.53
N ILE A 114 15.73 4.14 -7.21
CA ILE A 114 14.89 3.21 -6.46
C ILE A 114 13.95 4.07 -5.63
N PHE A 115 12.66 3.97 -5.91
CA PHE A 115 11.64 4.64 -5.11
C PHE A 115 10.81 3.59 -4.37
N ILE A 116 10.81 3.69 -3.05
CA ILE A 116 10.08 2.82 -2.15
C ILE A 116 8.96 3.64 -1.54
N VAL A 117 7.72 3.22 -1.72
CA VAL A 117 6.56 3.80 -1.03
C VAL A 117 6.13 2.82 0.04
N GLN A 118 6.18 3.25 1.29
CA GLN A 118 5.79 2.49 2.46
C GLN A 118 4.56 3.13 3.08
N GLY A 119 3.54 2.32 3.35
CA GLY A 119 2.26 2.78 3.85
C GLY A 119 1.83 2.00 5.08
N THR A 120 1.35 2.68 6.12
CA THR A 120 0.69 2.02 7.26
C THR A 120 -0.82 2.15 7.10
N TYR A 121 -1.51 1.02 6.91
CA TYR A 121 -2.97 0.95 6.80
C TYR A 121 -3.57 0.63 8.17
N LEU A 122 -4.37 1.56 8.68
CA LEU A 122 -4.85 1.53 10.06
C LEU A 122 -6.21 0.82 10.24
N LYS A 123 -6.85 0.38 9.15
CA LYS A 123 -8.21 -0.20 9.18
C LYS A 123 -8.27 -1.64 8.70
N GLY A 124 -9.35 -2.32 9.07
CA GLY A 124 -9.68 -3.67 8.60
C GLY A 124 -8.68 -4.75 9.05
N PHE A 125 -8.57 -5.79 8.24
CA PHE A 125 -7.79 -7.01 8.55
C PHE A 125 -6.27 -6.80 8.67
N LEU A 126 -5.74 -5.66 8.19
CA LEU A 126 -4.30 -5.37 8.23
C LEU A 126 -3.89 -4.46 9.40
N SER A 127 -4.85 -4.03 10.24
CA SER A 127 -4.60 -3.13 11.38
C SER A 127 -3.59 -3.69 12.41
N ASN A 128 -3.45 -5.02 12.48
CA ASN A 128 -2.52 -5.70 13.39
C ASN A 128 -1.22 -6.18 12.74
N GLN A 129 -0.93 -5.79 11.49
CA GLN A 129 0.27 -6.25 10.77
C GLN A 129 1.53 -5.41 11.06
N GLY A 130 1.41 -4.37 11.89
CA GLY A 130 2.53 -3.51 12.29
C GLY A 130 2.61 -2.20 11.51
N THR A 131 3.79 -1.58 11.50
CA THR A 131 4.10 -0.39 10.68
C THR A 131 4.60 -0.82 9.29
N ASN A 132 4.30 -0.03 8.26
CA ASN A 132 4.72 -0.27 6.86
C ASN A 132 4.12 -1.52 6.20
N ASN A 133 2.85 -1.82 6.50
CA ASN A 133 2.12 -2.98 5.99
C ASN A 133 1.96 -3.01 4.46
N PHE A 134 2.07 -1.85 3.81
CA PHE A 134 2.13 -1.74 2.36
C PHE A 134 3.51 -1.29 1.94
N THR A 135 4.11 -1.99 0.98
CA THR A 135 5.34 -1.55 0.33
C THR A 135 5.20 -1.73 -1.19
N SER A 136 5.42 -0.66 -1.95
CA SER A 136 5.71 -0.74 -3.39
C SER A 136 7.13 -0.26 -3.61
N ARG A 137 7.86 -0.99 -4.44
CA ARG A 137 9.21 -0.63 -4.87
C ARG A 137 9.23 -0.57 -6.38
N THR A 138 9.57 0.59 -6.92
CA THR A 138 9.83 0.76 -8.34
C THR A 138 11.29 1.13 -8.54
N VAL A 139 11.90 0.52 -9.54
CA VAL A 139 13.28 0.78 -9.96
C VAL A 139 13.26 1.28 -11.39
N VAL A 140 13.89 2.42 -11.64
CA VAL A 140 14.08 2.98 -12.98
C VAL A 140 15.55 3.21 -13.22
N TYR A 141 16.04 2.71 -14.35
CA TYR A 141 17.41 2.85 -14.80
C TYR A 141 17.48 3.93 -15.88
N ASN A 142 18.48 4.81 -15.78
CA ASN A 142 18.79 5.81 -16.80
C ASN A 142 19.99 5.38 -17.68
N GLU A 143 20.29 4.07 -17.73
CA GLU A 143 21.47 3.40 -18.34
C GLU A 143 22.65 3.14 -17.38
N THR A 144 23.76 2.54 -17.87
CA THR A 144 24.79 1.71 -17.19
C THR A 144 25.17 2.13 -15.76
N ASN A 145 24.74 1.37 -14.76
CA ASN A 145 24.75 1.66 -13.31
C ASN A 145 26.07 2.24 -12.72
N VAL A 146 26.20 3.58 -12.59
CA VAL A 146 27.33 4.26 -11.91
C VAL A 146 26.90 4.94 -10.59
N ALA A 147 25.64 5.35 -10.46
CA ALA A 147 25.09 6.00 -9.26
C ALA A 147 23.78 5.35 -8.79
N GLN A 148 23.55 5.21 -7.48
CA GLN A 148 22.28 4.70 -6.93
C GLN A 148 21.60 5.75 -6.05
N ILE A 149 20.37 6.13 -6.40
CA ILE A 149 19.50 6.99 -5.60
C ILE A 149 18.40 6.13 -5.00
N THR A 150 18.27 6.14 -3.68
CA THR A 150 17.20 5.44 -2.97
C THR A 150 16.33 6.45 -2.23
N CYS A 151 15.07 6.53 -2.60
CA CYS A 151 14.08 7.38 -1.97
C CYS A 151 13.01 6.52 -1.30
N THR A 152 12.64 6.89 -0.07
CA THR A 152 11.57 6.25 0.69
C THR A 152 10.51 7.30 1.02
N LEU A 153 9.28 7.05 0.58
CA LEU A 153 8.09 7.82 0.95
C LEU A 153 7.30 7.03 2.00
N SER A 154 7.08 7.63 3.16
CA SER A 154 6.28 7.06 4.25
C SER A 154 4.90 7.72 4.29
N VAL A 155 3.82 6.96 4.15
CA VAL A 155 2.45 7.49 4.16
C VAL A 155 1.55 6.78 5.16
N THR A 156 0.59 7.52 5.72
CA THR A 156 -0.46 6.95 6.56
C THR A 156 -1.73 6.81 5.72
N ILE A 157 -2.36 5.64 5.84
CA ILE A 157 -3.57 5.31 5.08
C ILE A 157 -4.70 5.07 6.07
N ASN A 158 -5.76 5.87 5.94
CA ASN A 158 -6.94 5.88 6.80
C ASN A 158 -8.10 5.08 6.22
#